data_AF-K0I6G6-F1
#
_entry.id   AF-K0I6G6-F1
#
_cell.length_a   1.000
_cell.length_b   1.000
_cell.length_c   1.000
_cell.angle_alpha   90.00
_cell.angle_beta   90.00
_cell.angle_gamma   90.00
#
_symmetry.space_group_name_H-M   'P 1'
#
loop_
_entity.id
_entity.type
_entity.pdbx_description
1 polymer ?
#
loop_
_entity_poly.entity_id
_entity_poly.type
_entity_poly.pdbx_seq_one_letter_code
_entity_poly.pdbx_strand_id
1 'polypeptide(L)'
;LTIHKMFATRADLYRTVYTHAKVKAIELMVVDALVSANNYLQIASYIQDPSQFWKLDDTIMKTIETAPDQELKESRDLILRIRRRDLYQ
;
A
#
# COMPACT_ATOMS: atom_id res chain seq x y z
N LEU A 1 20.14 -27.34 16.20
CA LEU A 1 20.73 -26.03 15.78
C LEU A 1 19.89 -25.29 14.73
N THR A 2 19.24 -25.98 13.79
CA THR A 2 18.54 -25.38 12.63
C THR A 2 17.28 -24.56 12.98
N ILE A 3 16.47 -25.01 13.95
CA ILE A 3 15.22 -24.32 14.34
C ILE A 3 15.49 -22.96 15.02
N HIS A 4 16.47 -22.89 15.91
CA HIS A 4 16.86 -21.62 16.53
C HIS A 4 17.32 -20.59 15.51
N LYS A 5 18.12 -21.03 14.51
CA LYS A 5 18.55 -20.15 13.42
C LYS A 5 17.36 -19.64 12.60
N MET A 6 16.38 -20.50 12.30
CA MET A 6 15.16 -20.10 11.60
C MET A 6 14.42 -18.97 12.33
N PHE A 7 14.17 -19.12 13.64
CA PHE A 7 13.48 -18.09 14.42
C PHE A 7 14.31 -16.82 14.59
N ALA A 8 15.63 -16.95 14.79
CA ALA A 8 16.52 -15.80 14.85
C ALA A 8 16.51 -15.00 13.53
N THR A 9 16.60 -15.68 12.38
CA THR A 9 16.52 -15.03 11.06
C THR A 9 15.15 -14.38 10.84
N ARG A 10 14.04 -15.02 11.23
CA ARG A 10 12.72 -14.39 11.15
C ARG A 10 12.64 -13.11 11.99
N ALA A 11 13.13 -13.15 13.22
CA ALA A 11 13.12 -12.00 14.12
C ALA A 11 14.01 -10.85 13.58
N ASP A 12 15.15 -11.21 12.99
CA ASP A 12 16.05 -10.24 12.36
C ASP A 12 15.38 -9.56 11.15
N LEU A 13 14.85 -10.33 10.20
CA LEU A 13 14.12 -9.80 9.04
C LEU A 13 12.94 -8.93 9.44
N TYR A 14 12.21 -9.31 10.49
CA TYR A 14 11.12 -8.49 11.00
C TYR A 14 11.60 -7.11 11.44
N ARG A 15 12.67 -7.06 12.24
CA ARG A 15 13.22 -5.80 12.78
C ARG A 15 13.90 -4.94 11.73
N THR A 16 14.62 -5.54 10.79
CA THR A 16 15.49 -4.82 9.85
C THR A 16 14.79 -4.48 8.53
N VAL A 17 13.85 -5.32 8.08
CA VAL A 17 13.19 -5.18 6.78
C VAL A 17 11.71 -4.91 6.94
N TYR A 18 10.94 -5.84 7.52
CA TYR A 18 9.47 -5.78 7.49
C TYR A 18 8.88 -4.64 8.33
N THR A 19 9.56 -4.23 9.40
CA THR A 19 9.15 -3.09 10.24
C THR A 19 10.10 -1.91 10.13
N HIS A 20 10.87 -1.81 9.04
CA HIS A 20 11.72 -0.66 8.82
C HIS A 20 10.86 0.62 8.79
N ALA A 21 11.22 1.63 9.58
CA ALA A 21 10.37 2.82 9.80
C ALA A 21 9.95 3.51 8.49
N LYS A 22 10.87 3.65 7.53
CA LYS A 22 10.54 4.25 6.22
C LYS A 22 9.65 3.36 5.35
N VAL A 23 9.69 2.03 5.51
CA VAL A 23 8.77 1.12 4.82
C VAL A 23 7.37 1.28 5.42
N LYS A 24 7.26 1.30 6.76
CA LYS A 24 5.99 1.52 7.46
C LYS A 24 5.37 2.87 7.13
N ALA A 25 6.16 3.93 7.03
CA ALA A 25 5.66 5.24 6.61
C ALA A 25 5.02 5.19 5.21
N ILE A 26 5.67 4.51 4.24
CA ILE A 26 5.13 4.35 2.89
C ILE A 26 3.88 3.46 2.91
N GLU A 27 3.88 2.33 3.62
CA GLU A 27 2.71 1.45 3.75
C GLU A 27 1.49 2.21 4.28
N LEU A 28 1.67 3.03 5.32
CA LEU A 28 0.58 3.86 5.88
C LEU A 28 0.07 4.88 4.86
N MET A 29 0.97 5.57 4.14
CA MET A 29 0.56 6.51 3.08
C MET A 29 -0.18 5.83 1.93
N VAL A 30 0.21 4.60 1.57
CA VAL A 30 -0.49 3.80 0.54
C VAL A 30 -1.88 3.42 1.04
N VAL A 31 -2.01 2.98 2.29
CA VAL A 31 -3.31 2.67 2.89
C VAL A 31 -4.22 3.91 2.88
N ASP A 32 -3.72 5.07 3.31
CA ASP A 32 -4.50 6.32 3.30
C ASP A 32 -4.96 6.68 1.88
N ALA A 33 -4.08 6.53 0.88
CA ALA A 33 -4.44 6.76 -0.52
C ALA A 33 -5.55 5.79 -0.98
N LEU A 34 -5.44 4.50 -0.67
CA LEU A 34 -6.46 3.52 -1.03
C LEU A 34 -7.79 3.76 -0.31
N VAL A 35 -7.76 4.16 0.96
CA VAL A 35 -8.97 4.51 1.73
C VAL A 35 -9.67 5.72 1.12
N SER A 36 -8.92 6.78 0.77
CA SER A 36 -9.47 7.96 0.10
C SER A 36 -10.08 7.61 -1.27
N ALA A 37 -9.42 6.76 -2.05
CA ALA A 37 -9.93 6.31 -3.36
C ALA A 37 -11.13 5.36 -3.26
N ASN A 38 -11.32 4.67 -2.13
CA ASN A 38 -12.32 3.62 -1.99
C ASN A 38 -13.76 4.12 -2.17
N ASN A 39 -14.06 5.38 -1.81
CA ASN A 39 -15.39 5.95 -2.00
C ASN A 39 -15.81 5.98 -3.48
N TYR A 40 -14.85 6.16 -4.39
CA TYR A 40 -15.09 6.20 -5.83
C TYR A 40 -14.88 4.82 -6.49
N LEU A 41 -13.74 4.18 -6.24
CA LEU A 41 -13.36 2.92 -6.88
C LEU A 41 -13.98 1.67 -6.24
N GLN A 42 -14.55 1.78 -5.04
CA GLN A 42 -15.19 0.69 -4.31
C GLN A 42 -14.28 -0.54 -4.14
N ILE A 43 -12.97 -0.31 -3.95
CA ILE A 43 -11.90 -1.31 -3.88
C ILE A 43 -12.22 -2.41 -2.85
N ALA A 44 -12.68 -2.00 -1.66
CA ALA A 44 -13.00 -2.91 -0.57
C ALA A 44 -14.16 -3.87 -0.90
N SER A 45 -15.02 -3.55 -1.87
CA SER A 45 -16.10 -4.45 -2.28
C SER A 45 -15.58 -5.66 -3.08
N TYR A 46 -14.42 -5.54 -3.73
CA TYR A 46 -13.91 -6.58 -4.64
C TYR A 46 -13.49 -7.85 -3.89
N ILE A 47 -13.19 -7.76 -2.59
CA ILE A 47 -12.85 -8.95 -1.78
C ILE A 47 -14.01 -9.93 -1.63
N GLN A 48 -15.24 -9.47 -1.86
CA GLN A 48 -16.46 -10.29 -1.75
C GLN A 48 -16.75 -11.07 -3.04
N ASP A 49 -16.13 -10.71 -4.15
CA ASP A 49 -16.31 -11.36 -5.46
C ASP A 49 -14.94 -11.80 -6.03
N PRO A 50 -14.65 -13.11 -6.05
CA PRO A 50 -13.41 -13.63 -6.63
C PRO A 50 -13.14 -13.14 -8.07
N SER A 51 -14.19 -12.89 -8.86
CA SER A 51 -14.09 -12.41 -10.24
C SER A 51 -13.65 -10.95 -10.38
N GLN A 52 -13.73 -10.18 -9.30
CA GLN A 52 -13.14 -8.84 -9.21
C GLN A 52 -11.82 -8.87 -8.45
N PHE A 53 -11.73 -9.67 -7.38
CA PHE A 53 -10.54 -9.75 -6.54
C PHE A 53 -9.28 -10.11 -7.32
N TRP A 54 -9.35 -11.03 -8.29
CA TRP A 54 -8.17 -11.41 -9.09
C TRP A 54 -7.58 -10.26 -9.93
N LYS A 55 -8.37 -9.21 -10.19
CA LYS A 55 -7.92 -8.01 -10.93
C LYS A 55 -7.24 -6.99 -10.02
N LEU A 56 -7.29 -7.16 -8.70
CA LEU A 56 -6.60 -6.28 -7.76
C LEU A 56 -5.13 -6.65 -7.69
N ASP A 57 -4.30 -5.75 -8.19
CA ASP A 57 -2.85 -5.81 -8.08
C ASP A 57 -2.29 -4.39 -7.89
N ASP A 58 -0.96 -4.27 -7.88
CA ASP A 58 -0.26 -3.00 -7.67
C ASP A 58 -0.57 -1.95 -8.76
N THR A 59 -1.17 -2.33 -9.90
CA THR A 59 -1.56 -1.38 -10.95
C THR A 59 -2.61 -0.39 -10.48
N ILE A 60 -3.36 -0.70 -9.40
CA ILE A 60 -4.34 0.22 -8.80
C ILE A 60 -3.74 1.58 -8.45
N MET A 61 -2.47 1.60 -8.02
CA MET A 61 -1.75 2.83 -7.71
C MET A 61 -1.58 3.69 -8.97
N LYS A 62 -1.24 3.05 -10.09
CA LYS A 62 -1.09 3.73 -11.38
C LYS A 62 -2.44 4.18 -11.94
N THR A 63 -3.50 3.42 -11.72
CA THR A 63 -4.87 3.80 -12.09
C THR A 63 -5.29 5.08 -11.38
N ILE A 64 -5.10 5.18 -10.06
CA ILE A 64 -5.37 6.40 -9.28
C ILE A 64 -4.49 7.57 -9.74
N GLU A 65 -3.22 7.30 -10.01
CA GLU A 65 -2.23 8.30 -10.45
C GLU A 65 -2.57 8.92 -11.81
N THR A 66 -3.21 8.16 -12.72
CA THR A 66 -3.49 8.57 -14.11
C THR A 66 -4.95 8.93 -14.39
N ALA A 67 -5.87 8.56 -13.50
CA ALA A 67 -7.28 8.91 -13.62
C ALA A 67 -7.47 10.45 -13.67
N PRO A 68 -8.39 10.98 -14.48
CA PRO A 68 -8.69 12.41 -14.50
C PRO A 68 -9.68 12.83 -13.39
N ASP A 69 -10.35 11.87 -12.75
CA ASP A 69 -11.46 12.09 -11.82
C ASP A 69 -11.04 12.92 -10.60
N GLN A 70 -11.89 13.88 -10.22
CA GLN A 70 -11.62 14.83 -9.14
C GLN A 70 -11.76 14.16 -7.77
N GLU A 71 -12.60 13.14 -7.68
CA GLU A 71 -12.85 12.27 -6.54
C GLU A 71 -11.57 11.54 -6.11
N LEU A 72 -10.64 11.34 -7.04
CA LEU A 72 -9.35 10.68 -6.80
C LEU A 72 -8.21 11.66 -6.52
N LYS A 73 -8.48 12.97 -6.45
CA LYS A 73 -7.43 13.98 -6.29
C LYS A 73 -6.64 13.81 -4.99
N GLU A 74 -7.32 13.61 -3.86
CA GLU A 74 -6.65 13.44 -2.56
C GLU A 74 -5.73 12.21 -2.56
N SER A 75 -6.25 11.08 -3.03
CA SER A 75 -5.48 9.85 -3.19
C SER A 75 -4.27 10.05 -4.11
N ARG A 76 -4.46 10.73 -5.24
CA ARG A 76 -3.39 11.07 -6.19
C ARG A 76 -2.31 11.95 -5.57
N ASP A 77 -2.70 12.95 -4.79
CA ASP A 77 -1.77 13.85 -4.11
C ASP A 77 -0.91 13.08 -3.09
N LEU A 78 -1.49 12.12 -2.34
CA LEU A 78 -0.73 11.23 -1.46
C LEU A 78 0.28 10.36 -2.24
N ILE A 79 -0.13 9.78 -3.37
CA ILE A 79 0.76 9.00 -4.23
C ILE A 79 1.91 9.87 -4.76
N LEU A 80 1.63 11.10 -5.19
CA LEU A 80 2.66 12.04 -5.66
C LEU A 80 3.66 12.39 -4.56
N ARG A 81 3.22 12.53 -3.29
CA ARG A 81 4.13 12.71 -2.15
C ARG A 81 5.07 11.51 -1.97
N ILE A 82 4.54 10.28 -2.06
CA ILE A 82 5.36 9.05 -2.03
C ILE A 82 6.40 9.08 -3.14
N ARG A 83 6.01 9.41 -4.39
CA ARG A 83 6.93 9.50 -5.55
C ARG A 83 8.04 10.53 -5.34
N ARG A 84 7.71 11.67 -4.72
CA ARG A 84 8.66 12.75 -4.38
C ARG A 84 9.48 12.48 -3.12
N ARG A 85 9.26 11.34 -2.46
CA ARG A 85 9.89 10.98 -1.19
C ARG A 85 9.55 11.94 -0.04
N ASP A 86 8.44 12.66 -0.14
CA ASP A 86 7.84 13.42 0.96
C ASP A 86 7.01 12.48 1.83
N LEU A 87 7.70 11.75 2.72
CA LEU A 87 7.11 10.70 3.54
C LEU A 87 6.67 11.23 4.91
N TYR A 88 5.71 10.53 5.53
CA TYR A 88 5.40 10.70 6.95
C TYR A 88 6.67 10.58 7.81
N GLN A 89 6.72 11.40 8.86
CA GLN A 89 7.84 11.48 9.81
C GLN A 89 7.59 10.63 11.04
#